data_AF-A0A9P7RMP7-F1
#
_entry.id   AF-A0A9P7RMP7-F1
#
_cell.length_a   1.000
_cell.length_b   1.000
_cell.length_c   1.000
_cell.angle_alpha   90.00
_cell.angle_beta   90.00
_cell.angle_gamma   90.00
#
_symmetry.space_group_name_H-M   'P 1'
#
loop_
_entity.id
_entity.type
_entity.pdbx_description
1 polymer ?
#
loop_
_entity_poly.entity_id
_entity_poly.type
_entity_poly.pdbx_seq_one_letter_code
_entity_poly.pdbx_strand_id
1 'polypeptide(L)'
;MPPKRKSTGQDATAAKKAKTTKTNTAARLKKSKRVEYKSSWSKDKPEGKWARRAVDCWNLLPPYDTSIDDSRWKVYYEERAALDKVNTRGSNASEPIVSEELGQDTFRLLFNASKSVSQTMYGAVADEDECVAIARTLRGSLYYTDLWGNDEEGGDSDPRTVNAKTRLYSPFGLGTSIDLCWNYHYRARMFNSSEKFADLVAMSRSIHDCDAKEPRNCSAMTKDRNGRPKPEEGAIKVIKMNGSSISGTTAKNLEEFETTLFGAAGWLSPLKMFHIVAHAGTVAHYQEALGSQLLKRAGLDKFKFCKDETDGKALADKEAVKFKELWEELKTKGDKPICVPQRLVLAAHSPEEDDDEQGGECEKPADGEMNPEEPENGSEDGEYDVEEGKEEV
;
A
#
# COMPACT_ATOMS: atom_id res chain seq x y z
N MET A 1 -50.95 -31.65 -47.10
CA MET A 1 -51.31 -32.15 -45.75
C MET A 1 -51.49 -33.67 -45.83
N PRO A 2 -51.12 -34.45 -44.79
CA PRO A 2 -50.33 -35.69 -44.95
C PRO A 2 -51.14 -37.00 -44.90
N PRO A 3 -50.49 -38.16 -45.11
CA PRO A 3 -50.47 -39.12 -44.02
C PRO A 3 -49.11 -39.82 -43.75
N LYS A 4 -48.76 -39.76 -42.47
CA LYS A 4 -48.08 -40.76 -41.60
C LYS A 4 -47.27 -41.88 -42.28
N ARG A 5 -45.94 -41.81 -42.15
CA ARG A 5 -45.07 -42.99 -42.13
C ARG A 5 -44.84 -43.43 -40.68
N LYS A 6 -45.18 -44.68 -40.37
CA LYS A 6 -44.63 -45.43 -39.25
C LYS A 6 -43.42 -46.21 -39.75
N SER A 7 -42.28 -46.10 -39.07
CA SER A 7 -41.20 -47.07 -39.16
C SER A 7 -40.83 -47.56 -37.76
N THR A 8 -40.57 -48.86 -37.74
CA THR A 8 -40.33 -49.82 -36.68
C THR A 8 -38.93 -49.79 -36.06
N GLY A 9 -38.83 -50.33 -34.84
CA GLY A 9 -37.62 -50.88 -34.22
C GLY A 9 -36.82 -49.86 -33.38
N GLN A 10 -36.30 -50.15 -32.19
CA GLN A 10 -36.07 -51.42 -31.50
C GLN A 10 -35.76 -51.12 -30.02
N ASP A 11 -36.15 -52.06 -29.16
CA ASP A 11 -35.53 -52.52 -27.91
C ASP A 11 -34.54 -51.62 -27.13
N ALA A 12 -34.85 -51.39 -25.85
CA ALA A 12 -34.03 -51.89 -24.74
C ALA A 12 -34.68 -51.56 -23.38
N THR A 13 -34.99 -52.62 -22.66
CA THR A 13 -35.53 -52.68 -21.31
C THR A 13 -34.55 -52.20 -20.25
N ALA A 14 -35.14 -51.71 -19.16
CA ALA A 14 -34.52 -50.97 -18.08
C ALA A 14 -33.48 -51.77 -17.27
N ALA A 15 -32.31 -51.16 -17.06
CA ALA A 15 -31.42 -51.47 -15.95
C ALA A 15 -31.20 -50.18 -15.12
N LYS A 16 -31.72 -50.18 -13.89
CA LYS A 16 -31.50 -49.16 -12.87
C LYS A 16 -29.99 -48.94 -12.67
N LYS A 17 -29.44 -47.84 -13.19
CA LYS A 17 -28.18 -47.28 -12.67
C LYS A 17 -28.52 -46.41 -11.48
N ALA A 18 -28.21 -46.92 -10.29
CA ALA A 18 -28.13 -46.13 -9.07
C ALA A 18 -27.28 -44.89 -9.34
N LYS A 19 -27.91 -43.72 -9.22
CA LYS A 19 -27.25 -42.42 -9.27
C LYS A 19 -26.31 -42.39 -8.07
N THR A 20 -25.03 -42.65 -8.29
CA THR A 20 -24.00 -42.46 -7.28
C THR A 20 -24.00 -40.99 -6.93
N THR A 21 -24.65 -40.66 -5.83
CA THR A 21 -24.56 -39.36 -5.18
C THR A 21 -23.08 -39.14 -4.92
N LYS A 22 -22.41 -38.35 -5.76
CA LYS A 22 -21.11 -37.76 -5.41
C LYS A 22 -21.39 -36.93 -4.17
N THR A 23 -21.10 -37.51 -3.01
CA THR A 23 -20.88 -36.77 -1.78
C THR A 23 -19.88 -35.69 -2.13
N ASN A 24 -20.36 -34.45 -2.21
CA ASN A 24 -19.53 -33.25 -2.28
C ASN A 24 -18.64 -33.28 -1.03
N THR A 25 -17.48 -33.91 -1.14
CA THR A 25 -16.41 -33.77 -0.18
C THR A 25 -16.00 -32.31 -0.32
N ALA A 26 -16.48 -31.46 0.60
CA ALA A 26 -16.10 -30.06 0.63
C ALA A 26 -14.57 -30.00 0.52
N ALA A 27 -14.07 -29.30 -0.52
CA ALA A 27 -12.64 -29.21 -0.75
C ALA A 27 -11.98 -28.69 0.53
N ARG A 28 -11.09 -29.49 1.13
CA ARG A 28 -10.41 -29.13 2.37
C ARG A 28 -9.61 -27.85 2.11
N LEU A 29 -9.87 -26.81 2.91
CA LEU A 29 -9.08 -25.57 2.84
C LEU A 29 -7.61 -25.88 3.08
N LYS A 30 -6.73 -25.19 2.36
CA LYS A 30 -5.28 -25.26 2.59
C LYS A 30 -4.98 -24.78 4.01
N LYS A 31 -4.04 -25.43 4.69
CA LYS A 31 -3.54 -24.95 5.98
C LYS A 31 -2.56 -23.81 5.73
N SER A 32 -2.61 -22.78 6.57
CA SER A 32 -1.50 -21.84 6.69
C SER A 32 -0.26 -22.59 7.18
N LYS A 33 0.92 -22.23 6.66
CA LYS A 33 2.20 -22.70 7.17
C LYS A 33 3.00 -21.49 7.63
N ARG A 34 3.24 -21.37 8.94
CA ARG A 34 4.18 -20.38 9.47
C ARG A 34 5.54 -20.62 8.82
N VAL A 35 6.18 -19.56 8.36
CA VAL A 35 7.36 -19.70 7.51
C VAL A 35 8.62 -19.83 8.34
N GLU A 36 9.49 -20.74 7.91
CA GLU A 36 10.90 -20.72 8.25
C GLU A 36 11.58 -19.60 7.46
N TYR A 37 12.01 -18.56 8.18
CA TYR A 37 12.74 -17.45 7.60
C TYR A 37 14.15 -17.85 7.14
N LYS A 38 14.75 -17.04 6.25
CA LYS A 38 16.12 -17.29 5.76
C LYS A 38 17.09 -17.36 6.95
N SER A 39 18.00 -18.33 6.94
CA SER A 39 18.98 -18.52 8.01
C SER A 39 19.96 -17.36 8.17
N SER A 40 20.09 -16.50 7.14
CA SER A 40 20.91 -15.29 7.18
C SER A 40 20.24 -14.12 7.91
N TRP A 41 18.97 -14.23 8.29
CA TRP A 41 18.26 -13.17 8.98
C TRP A 41 18.35 -13.32 10.49
N SER A 42 18.38 -12.17 11.19
CA SER A 42 18.56 -12.11 12.63
C SER A 42 17.26 -11.78 13.36
N LYS A 43 17.15 -12.25 14.60
CA LYS A 43 16.16 -11.76 15.57
C LYS A 43 16.65 -10.53 16.33
N ASP A 44 17.97 -10.35 16.38
CA ASP A 44 18.62 -9.24 17.09
C ASP A 44 18.64 -8.00 16.20
N LYS A 45 18.39 -6.84 16.81
CA LYS A 45 18.41 -5.56 16.11
C LYS A 45 19.77 -5.34 15.44
N PRO A 46 19.80 -4.73 14.24
CA PRO A 46 21.04 -4.45 13.55
C PRO A 46 21.93 -3.47 14.34
N GLU A 47 23.25 -3.62 14.18
CA GLU A 47 24.26 -2.75 14.81
C GLU A 47 24.54 -1.47 14.02
N GLY A 48 24.21 -1.46 12.72
CA GLY A 48 24.36 -0.31 11.84
C GLY A 48 23.58 0.91 12.34
N LYS A 49 24.17 2.10 12.22
CA LYS A 49 23.61 3.35 12.74
C LYS A 49 22.27 3.66 12.08
N TRP A 50 22.21 3.58 10.75
CA TRP A 50 21.00 3.89 10.00
C TRP A 50 19.97 2.77 10.06
N ALA A 51 20.42 1.52 10.05
CA ALA A 51 19.55 0.38 10.25
C ALA A 51 18.82 0.48 11.59
N ARG A 52 19.54 0.74 12.68
CA ARG A 52 18.96 0.92 14.02
C ARG A 52 18.01 2.11 14.07
N ARG A 53 18.41 3.26 13.51
CA ARG A 53 17.53 4.44 13.41
C ARG A 53 16.22 4.13 12.67
N ALA A 54 16.28 3.38 11.57
CA ALA A 54 15.08 2.99 10.83
C ALA A 54 14.21 2.02 11.62
N VAL A 55 14.83 1.02 12.27
CA VAL A 55 14.12 0.07 13.15
C VAL A 55 13.39 0.79 14.26
N ASP A 56 14.06 1.70 14.96
CA ASP A 56 13.48 2.41 16.10
C ASP A 56 12.43 3.45 15.66
N CYS A 57 12.68 4.18 14.56
CA CYS A 57 11.76 5.23 14.08
C CYS A 57 10.42 4.68 13.59
N TRP A 58 10.41 3.51 12.93
CA TRP A 58 9.19 2.91 12.39
C TRP A 58 8.80 1.59 13.06
N ASN A 59 9.42 1.26 14.19
CA ASN A 59 9.22 0.04 14.96
C ASN A 59 9.23 -1.24 14.10
N LEU A 60 10.28 -1.41 13.30
CA LEU A 60 10.43 -2.57 12.43
C LEU A 60 10.68 -3.83 13.27
N LEU A 61 9.96 -4.89 12.96
CA LEU A 61 10.00 -6.16 13.68
C LEU A 61 11.08 -7.09 13.11
N PRO A 62 11.57 -8.07 13.88
CA PRO A 62 12.34 -9.17 13.33
C PRO A 62 11.45 -10.04 12.42
N PRO A 63 12.01 -10.71 11.41
CA PRO A 63 13.43 -10.83 11.13
C PRO A 63 14.07 -9.57 10.50
N TYR A 64 15.35 -9.35 10.81
CA TYR A 64 16.18 -8.30 10.22
C TYR A 64 17.12 -8.91 9.17
N ASP A 65 17.14 -8.34 7.96
CA ASP A 65 18.08 -8.77 6.92
C ASP A 65 19.48 -8.19 7.18
N THR A 66 20.38 -9.04 7.68
CA THR A 66 21.75 -8.66 8.05
C THR A 66 22.67 -8.47 6.84
N SER A 67 22.23 -8.84 5.64
CA SER A 67 23.02 -8.67 4.41
C SER A 67 22.94 -7.24 3.84
N ILE A 68 21.99 -6.44 4.32
CA ILE A 68 21.80 -5.06 3.89
C ILE A 68 22.84 -4.16 4.58
N ASP A 69 23.64 -3.45 3.77
CA ASP A 69 24.62 -2.52 4.28
C ASP A 69 23.97 -1.24 4.86
N ASP A 70 24.64 -0.61 5.82
CA ASP A 70 24.11 0.56 6.53
C ASP A 70 23.94 1.79 5.61
N SER A 71 24.65 1.84 4.47
CA SER A 71 24.48 2.93 3.49
C SER A 71 23.16 2.81 2.73
N ARG A 72 22.67 1.58 2.48
CA ARG A 72 21.33 1.34 1.94
C ARG A 72 20.24 1.63 2.94
N TRP A 73 20.46 1.29 4.21
CA TRP A 73 19.57 1.71 5.29
C TRP A 73 19.47 3.23 5.42
N LYS A 74 20.55 3.97 5.15
CA LYS A 74 20.51 5.43 5.09
C LYS A 74 19.54 5.92 4.00
N VAL A 75 19.65 5.41 2.77
CA VAL A 75 18.75 5.80 1.66
C VAL A 75 17.29 5.43 1.97
N TYR A 76 17.05 4.23 2.53
CA TYR A 76 15.74 3.80 2.99
C TYR A 76 15.15 4.76 4.04
N TYR A 77 15.96 5.14 5.02
CA TYR A 77 15.56 6.08 6.07
C TYR A 77 15.21 7.45 5.48
N GLU A 78 16.07 7.99 4.62
CA GLU A 78 15.88 9.30 4.00
C GLU A 78 14.65 9.34 3.07
N GLU A 79 14.39 8.28 2.29
CA GLU A 79 13.17 8.15 1.47
C GLU A 79 11.91 8.21 2.34
N ARG A 80 11.83 7.36 3.38
CA ARG A 80 10.66 7.33 4.27
C ARG A 80 10.49 8.62 5.05
N ALA A 81 11.57 9.22 5.55
CA ALA A 81 11.51 10.51 6.24
C ALA A 81 11.03 11.64 5.31
N ALA A 82 11.37 11.59 4.02
CA ALA A 82 10.82 12.52 3.04
C ALA A 82 9.33 12.27 2.79
N LEU A 83 8.89 11.01 2.73
CA LEU A 83 7.47 10.66 2.64
C LEU A 83 6.68 11.03 3.90
N ASP A 84 7.29 10.98 5.08
CA ASP A 84 6.68 11.48 6.33
C ASP A 84 6.32 12.97 6.17
N LYS A 85 7.22 13.79 5.59
CA LYS A 85 6.94 15.22 5.31
C LYS A 85 5.76 15.43 4.35
N VAL A 86 5.64 14.59 3.32
CA VAL A 86 4.52 14.60 2.35
C VAL A 86 3.21 14.16 3.00
N ASN A 87 3.28 13.23 3.95
CA ASN A 87 2.11 12.66 4.64
C ASN A 87 1.84 13.35 5.99
N THR A 88 2.31 14.60 6.14
CA THR A 88 2.07 15.45 7.32
C THR A 88 1.01 16.50 7.00
N ARG A 89 -0.08 16.53 7.77
CA ARG A 89 -1.15 17.51 7.57
C ARG A 89 -0.62 18.94 7.76
N GLY A 90 -0.89 19.83 6.81
CA GLY A 90 -0.46 21.23 6.86
C GLY A 90 1.01 21.47 6.49
N SER A 91 1.74 20.43 6.09
CA SER A 91 3.06 20.59 5.49
C SER A 91 2.94 21.06 4.04
N ASN A 92 3.79 21.99 3.62
CA ASN A 92 3.86 22.43 2.21
C ASN A 92 4.21 21.26 1.27
N ALA A 93 4.96 20.27 1.76
CA ALA A 93 5.32 19.07 0.97
C ALA A 93 4.11 18.17 0.65
N SER A 94 2.96 18.41 1.29
CA SER A 94 1.75 17.61 1.13
C SER A 94 0.88 18.03 -0.05
N GLU A 95 1.18 19.15 -0.71
CA GLU A 95 0.45 19.64 -1.90
C GLU A 95 0.16 18.52 -2.92
N PRO A 96 1.10 17.63 -3.29
CA PRO A 96 0.85 16.60 -4.30
C PRO A 96 -0.11 15.49 -3.88
N ILE A 97 -0.52 15.46 -2.61
CA ILE A 97 -1.50 14.50 -2.11
C ILE A 97 -2.78 15.19 -1.64
N VAL A 98 -2.87 16.52 -1.69
CA VAL A 98 -4.10 17.24 -1.33
C VAL A 98 -4.90 17.48 -2.60
N SER A 99 -5.98 16.71 -2.77
CA SER A 99 -6.87 16.83 -3.92
C SER A 99 -8.17 17.54 -3.50
N GLU A 100 -8.22 18.86 -3.67
CA GLU A 100 -9.39 19.66 -3.32
C GLU A 100 -10.62 19.28 -4.17
N GLU A 101 -10.40 18.98 -5.45
CA GLU A 101 -11.43 18.57 -6.41
C GLU A 101 -12.13 17.25 -6.03
N LEU A 102 -11.49 16.42 -5.21
CA LEU A 102 -12.02 15.15 -4.72
C LEU A 102 -13.00 15.34 -3.56
N GLY A 103 -13.09 16.54 -2.97
CA GLY A 103 -14.06 16.84 -1.90
C GLY A 103 -13.89 16.02 -0.60
N GLN A 104 -12.81 15.24 -0.47
CA GLN A 104 -12.60 14.28 0.62
C GLN A 104 -11.28 14.51 1.36
N ASP A 105 -11.29 14.30 2.68
CA ASP A 105 -10.09 14.43 3.52
C ASP A 105 -9.10 13.28 3.21
N THR A 106 -8.05 13.61 2.47
CA THR A 106 -7.02 12.65 2.05
C THR A 106 -6.33 11.96 3.23
N PHE A 107 -6.04 12.69 4.31
CA PHE A 107 -5.37 12.11 5.47
C PHE A 107 -6.29 11.12 6.20
N ARG A 108 -7.60 11.42 6.24
CA ARG A 108 -8.61 10.48 6.75
C ARG A 108 -8.75 9.24 5.85
N LEU A 109 -8.65 9.40 4.53
CA LEU A 109 -8.64 8.29 3.59
C LEU A 109 -7.44 7.37 3.83
N LEU A 110 -6.23 7.93 3.95
CA LEU A 110 -5.01 7.16 4.30
C LEU A 110 -5.18 6.42 5.62
N PHE A 111 -5.68 7.11 6.65
CA PHE A 111 -5.94 6.51 7.96
C PHE A 111 -6.89 5.31 7.88
N ASN A 112 -7.97 5.42 7.12
CA ASN A 112 -8.94 4.34 6.94
C ASN A 112 -8.37 3.16 6.12
N ALA A 113 -7.57 3.45 5.10
CA ALA A 113 -6.85 2.45 4.32
C ALA A 113 -5.86 1.68 5.20
N SER A 114 -5.00 2.38 5.94
CA SER A 114 -4.09 1.81 6.94
C SER A 114 -4.80 0.94 7.97
N LYS A 115 -5.94 1.41 8.50
CA LYS A 115 -6.77 0.63 9.43
C LYS A 115 -7.21 -0.69 8.80
N SER A 116 -7.65 -0.67 7.54
CA SER A 116 -8.15 -1.86 6.83
C SER A 116 -7.02 -2.85 6.50
N VAL A 117 -5.83 -2.34 6.16
CA VAL A 117 -4.61 -3.16 6.04
C VAL A 117 -4.31 -3.86 7.37
N SER A 118 -4.24 -3.13 8.47
CA SER A 118 -3.96 -3.71 9.80
C SER A 118 -5.02 -4.72 10.24
N GLN A 119 -6.31 -4.45 9.99
CA GLN A 119 -7.41 -5.34 10.33
C GLN A 119 -7.28 -6.70 9.66
N THR A 120 -6.80 -6.72 8.42
CA THR A 120 -6.62 -7.97 7.67
C THR A 120 -5.62 -8.91 8.36
N MET A 121 -4.63 -8.37 9.08
CA MET A 121 -3.62 -9.18 9.78
C MET A 121 -4.13 -9.83 11.06
N TYR A 122 -5.05 -9.20 11.79
CA TYR A 122 -5.56 -9.74 13.06
C TYR A 122 -6.19 -11.13 12.98
N GLY A 123 -6.65 -11.54 11.79
CA GLY A 123 -7.21 -12.88 11.58
C GLY A 123 -6.22 -13.88 10.98
N ALA A 124 -4.91 -13.59 10.95
CA ALA A 124 -3.88 -14.49 10.45
C ALA A 124 -3.61 -15.63 11.43
N VAL A 125 -3.03 -16.74 10.93
CA VAL A 125 -2.65 -17.88 11.77
C VAL A 125 -1.27 -17.62 12.36
N ALA A 126 -1.24 -16.93 13.50
CA ALA A 126 -0.06 -16.70 14.33
C ALA A 126 -0.50 -16.43 15.78
N ASP A 127 0.48 -16.27 16.68
CA ASP A 127 0.21 -15.90 18.07
C ASP A 127 -0.45 -14.50 18.11
N GLU A 128 -1.40 -14.26 19.05
CA GLU A 128 -2.18 -13.02 19.09
C GLU A 128 -1.28 -11.79 19.20
N ASP A 129 -0.27 -11.83 20.08
CA ASP A 129 0.70 -10.74 20.26
C ASP A 129 1.53 -10.46 19.01
N GLU A 130 1.90 -11.51 18.26
CA GLU A 130 2.63 -11.39 16.99
C GLU A 130 1.73 -10.75 15.92
N CYS A 131 0.49 -11.21 15.79
CA CYS A 131 -0.51 -10.60 14.91
C CYS A 131 -0.73 -9.13 15.23
N VAL A 132 -0.83 -8.79 16.52
CA VAL A 132 -1.01 -7.40 16.99
C VAL A 132 0.21 -6.57 16.64
N ALA A 133 1.42 -7.02 16.97
CA ALA A 133 2.65 -6.29 16.64
C ALA A 133 2.75 -6.01 15.13
N ILE A 134 2.57 -7.03 14.29
CA ILE A 134 2.66 -6.90 12.83
C ILE A 134 1.57 -5.97 12.28
N ALA A 135 0.34 -6.09 12.75
CA ALA A 135 -0.77 -5.24 12.33
C ALA A 135 -0.52 -3.77 12.68
N ARG A 136 0.01 -3.51 13.88
CA ARG A 136 0.36 -2.17 14.36
C ARG A 136 1.47 -1.52 13.52
N THR A 137 2.55 -2.26 13.25
CA THR A 137 3.63 -1.76 12.38
C THR A 137 3.14 -1.51 10.94
N LEU A 138 2.31 -2.39 10.37
CA LEU A 138 1.72 -2.20 9.05
C LEU A 138 0.82 -0.97 8.97
N ARG A 139 0.05 -0.69 10.03
CA ARG A 139 -0.85 0.47 10.09
C ARG A 139 -0.12 1.78 9.84
N GLY A 140 1.09 1.92 10.38
CA GLY A 140 1.93 3.09 10.17
C GLY A 140 2.97 2.96 9.05
N SER A 141 2.84 1.97 8.17
CA SER A 141 3.78 1.71 7.07
C SER A 141 3.22 2.05 5.67
N LEU A 142 2.03 2.63 5.59
CA LEU A 142 1.38 3.02 4.35
C LEU A 142 1.49 4.53 4.10
N TYR A 143 1.91 4.90 2.91
CA TYR A 143 2.14 6.29 2.49
C TYR A 143 1.44 6.57 1.16
N TYR A 144 0.92 7.79 0.99
CA TYR A 144 0.72 8.33 -0.36
C TYR A 144 2.06 8.78 -0.93
N THR A 145 2.25 8.51 -2.21
CA THR A 145 3.32 9.08 -3.02
C THR A 145 2.78 10.12 -4.01
N ASP A 146 1.51 9.99 -4.41
CA ASP A 146 0.80 10.91 -5.30
C ASP A 146 -0.72 10.71 -5.11
N LEU A 147 -1.52 11.78 -5.14
CA LEU A 147 -2.97 11.65 -5.19
C LEU A 147 -3.59 12.78 -6.01
N TRP A 148 -4.42 12.41 -6.96
CA TRP A 148 -5.31 13.31 -7.65
C TRP A 148 -6.67 12.64 -7.85
N GLY A 149 -7.76 13.40 -7.75
CA GLY A 149 -9.08 12.92 -8.05
C GLY A 149 -10.06 14.07 -8.18
N ASN A 150 -11.25 13.78 -8.67
CA ASN A 150 -12.30 14.78 -8.82
C ASN A 150 -13.68 14.13 -8.66
N ASP A 151 -14.63 14.88 -8.10
CA ASP A 151 -16.02 14.44 -7.99
C ASP A 151 -16.80 14.58 -9.30
N GLU A 152 -17.96 13.92 -9.38
CA GLU A 152 -18.88 14.07 -10.52
C GLU A 152 -19.50 15.48 -10.55
N GLU A 153 -19.57 16.05 -11.75
CA GLU A 153 -20.25 17.34 -11.99
C GLU A 153 -21.74 17.21 -11.61
N GLY A 154 -22.13 17.77 -10.46
CA GLY A 154 -23.49 17.65 -9.93
C GLY A 154 -23.58 17.41 -8.42
N GLY A 155 -22.46 17.13 -7.75
CA GLY A 155 -22.39 17.09 -6.29
C GLY A 155 -22.86 15.78 -5.64
N ASP A 156 -22.91 14.68 -6.40
CA ASP A 156 -23.00 13.36 -5.79
C ASP A 156 -21.68 13.05 -5.07
N SER A 157 -21.76 12.35 -3.93
CA SER A 157 -20.61 12.04 -3.06
C SER A 157 -19.59 11.06 -3.66
N ASP A 158 -19.83 10.61 -4.89
CA ASP A 158 -19.05 9.57 -5.54
C ASP A 158 -18.01 10.22 -6.47
N PRO A 159 -16.72 9.85 -6.35
CA PRO A 159 -15.69 10.43 -7.19
C PRO A 159 -15.87 9.99 -8.63
N ARG A 160 -15.70 10.91 -9.57
CA ARG A 160 -15.65 10.61 -11.00
C ARG A 160 -14.33 9.94 -11.35
N THR A 161 -13.21 10.49 -10.87
CA THR A 161 -11.87 9.96 -11.15
C THR A 161 -11.04 9.94 -9.88
N VAL A 162 -10.26 8.88 -9.69
CA VAL A 162 -9.21 8.81 -8.67
C VAL A 162 -7.94 8.25 -9.32
N ASN A 163 -6.83 8.91 -9.08
CA ASN A 163 -5.48 8.45 -9.35
C ASN A 163 -4.68 8.52 -8.05
N ALA A 164 -4.55 7.40 -7.37
CA ALA A 164 -3.82 7.30 -6.12
C ALA A 164 -2.59 6.44 -6.31
N LYS A 165 -1.44 6.93 -5.87
CA LYS A 165 -0.21 6.13 -5.76
C LYS A 165 0.17 6.03 -4.31
N THR A 166 0.37 4.80 -3.86
CA THR A 166 0.73 4.50 -2.48
C THR A 166 1.92 3.57 -2.42
N ARG A 167 2.55 3.56 -1.25
CA ARG A 167 3.63 2.63 -0.91
C ARG A 167 3.36 1.99 0.43
N LEU A 168 3.32 0.66 0.47
CA LEU A 168 3.26 -0.11 1.70
C LEU A 168 4.62 -0.76 1.94
N TYR A 169 5.29 -0.36 3.00
CA TYR A 169 6.54 -0.98 3.42
C TYR A 169 6.30 -2.23 4.27
N SER A 170 7.27 -3.14 4.24
CA SER A 170 7.31 -4.30 5.12
C SER A 170 7.28 -3.88 6.59
N PRO A 171 6.54 -4.61 7.46
CA PRO A 171 6.61 -4.42 8.90
C PRO A 171 7.92 -4.96 9.50
N PHE A 172 8.72 -5.70 8.73
CA PHE A 172 9.96 -6.30 9.16
C PHE A 172 11.17 -5.49 8.70
N GLY A 173 12.32 -5.75 9.32
CA GLY A 173 13.61 -5.16 8.93
C GLY A 173 14.20 -5.71 7.63
N LEU A 174 13.40 -5.80 6.57
CA LEU A 174 13.77 -6.39 5.27
C LEU A 174 14.13 -5.33 4.21
N GLY A 175 13.82 -4.06 4.47
CA GLY A 175 14.03 -2.98 3.50
C GLY A 175 13.16 -3.08 2.24
N THR A 176 12.10 -3.88 2.27
CA THR A 176 11.20 -4.12 1.13
C THR A 176 9.91 -3.30 1.23
N SER A 177 9.28 -3.06 0.08
CA SER A 177 7.98 -2.39 0.00
C SER A 177 7.19 -2.83 -1.23
N ILE A 178 5.93 -2.43 -1.33
CA ILE A 178 5.10 -2.58 -2.52
C ILE A 178 4.63 -1.19 -2.93
N ASP A 179 4.89 -0.81 -4.18
CA ASP A 179 4.26 0.34 -4.80
C ASP A 179 2.94 -0.06 -5.43
N LEU A 180 1.93 0.77 -5.24
CA LEU A 180 0.60 0.57 -5.77
C LEU A 180 0.15 1.81 -6.52
N CYS A 181 -0.52 1.61 -7.66
CA CYS A 181 -1.18 2.66 -8.42
C CYS A 181 -2.62 2.25 -8.68
N TRP A 182 -3.55 3.03 -8.13
CA TRP A 182 -4.97 2.90 -8.30
C TRP A 182 -5.49 3.98 -9.25
N ASN A 183 -5.99 3.56 -10.40
CA ASN A 183 -6.73 4.43 -11.30
C ASN A 183 -8.18 3.98 -11.32
N TYR A 184 -9.09 4.87 -10.99
CA TYR A 184 -10.52 4.65 -11.04
C TYR A 184 -11.17 5.75 -11.87
N HIS A 185 -12.13 5.37 -12.70
CA HIS A 185 -13.02 6.31 -13.35
C HIS A 185 -14.40 5.72 -13.50
N TYR A 186 -15.40 6.49 -13.13
CA TYR A 186 -16.79 6.15 -13.33
C TYR A 186 -17.58 7.41 -13.66
N ARG A 187 -18.21 7.39 -14.84
CA ARG A 187 -19.15 8.43 -15.26
C ARG A 187 -20.43 7.77 -15.75
N ALA A 188 -21.53 8.04 -15.07
CA ALA A 188 -22.85 7.68 -15.56
C ALA A 188 -23.24 8.64 -16.69
N ARG A 189 -23.57 8.14 -17.89
CA ARG A 189 -24.16 8.97 -18.96
C ARG A 189 -25.62 8.63 -19.12
N MET A 190 -26.43 9.62 -19.48
CA MET A 190 -27.80 9.37 -19.94
C MET A 190 -27.73 8.44 -21.16
N PHE A 191 -28.50 7.36 -21.16
CA PHE A 191 -28.60 6.32 -22.22
C PHE A 191 -27.50 5.24 -22.23
N ASN A 192 -27.62 4.23 -21.35
CA ASN A 192 -26.96 2.89 -21.39
C ASN A 192 -25.43 2.81 -21.59
N SER A 193 -24.71 3.92 -21.69
CA SER A 193 -23.26 3.97 -21.80
C SER A 193 -22.67 4.58 -20.53
N SER A 194 -22.23 3.74 -19.59
CA SER A 194 -21.36 4.21 -18.50
C SER A 194 -19.91 4.15 -18.97
N GLU A 195 -19.16 5.23 -18.75
CA GLU A 195 -17.71 5.20 -18.89
C GLU A 195 -17.15 4.67 -17.60
N LYS A 196 -16.55 3.48 -17.66
CA LYS A 196 -16.00 2.86 -16.46
C LYS A 196 -14.71 2.11 -16.76
N PHE A 197 -13.67 2.50 -16.06
CA PHE A 197 -12.44 1.76 -15.98
C PHE A 197 -11.92 1.81 -14.55
N ALA A 198 -11.24 0.75 -14.14
CA ALA A 198 -10.49 0.78 -12.91
C ALA A 198 -9.32 -0.18 -13.03
N ASP A 199 -8.13 0.21 -12.58
CA ASP A 199 -7.04 -0.71 -12.40
C ASP A 199 -6.23 -0.43 -11.13
N LEU A 200 -5.94 -1.51 -10.41
CA LEU A 200 -4.95 -1.52 -9.34
C LEU A 200 -3.73 -2.25 -9.88
N VAL A 201 -2.63 -1.53 -10.01
CA VAL A 201 -1.32 -2.06 -10.40
C VAL A 201 -0.43 -2.06 -9.16
N ALA A 202 0.32 -3.13 -8.95
CA ALA A 202 1.26 -3.24 -7.84
C ALA A 202 2.61 -3.80 -8.29
N MET A 203 3.69 -3.35 -7.67
CA MET A 203 5.05 -3.82 -7.94
C MET A 203 5.85 -3.92 -6.65
N SER A 204 6.54 -5.04 -6.48
CA SER A 204 7.45 -5.27 -5.36
C SER A 204 8.71 -4.43 -5.51
N ARG A 205 9.20 -3.92 -4.38
CA ARG A 205 10.44 -3.17 -4.24
C ARG A 205 11.36 -3.82 -3.23
N SER A 206 12.64 -3.75 -3.53
CA SER A 206 13.75 -4.00 -2.63
C SER A 206 14.32 -2.69 -2.11
N ILE A 207 15.25 -2.79 -1.15
CA ILE A 207 15.95 -1.61 -0.63
C ILE A 207 16.82 -0.92 -1.69
N HIS A 208 17.18 -1.63 -2.76
CA HIS A 208 17.95 -1.07 -3.86
C HIS A 208 17.11 -0.14 -4.75
N ASP A 209 15.79 -0.25 -4.67
CA ASP A 209 14.86 0.59 -5.43
C ASP A 209 14.53 1.89 -4.68
N CYS A 210 15.02 2.06 -3.45
CA CYS A 210 14.84 3.28 -2.66
C CYS A 210 15.58 4.47 -3.28
N ASP A 211 14.89 5.62 -3.35
CA ASP A 211 15.44 6.86 -3.87
C ASP A 211 15.05 8.04 -2.96
N ALA A 212 16.03 8.53 -2.20
CA ALA A 212 15.85 9.68 -1.31
C ALA A 212 15.65 11.00 -2.07
N LYS A 213 16.06 11.09 -3.35
CA LYS A 213 15.90 12.29 -4.18
C LYS A 213 14.52 12.34 -4.83
N GLU A 214 14.00 11.19 -5.23
CA GLU A 214 12.66 11.04 -5.82
C GLU A 214 11.76 10.11 -4.98
N PRO A 215 11.51 10.43 -3.69
CA PRO A 215 10.83 9.52 -2.77
C PRO A 215 9.39 9.19 -3.18
N ARG A 216 8.78 10.05 -4.01
CA ARG A 216 7.42 9.92 -4.53
C ARG A 216 7.31 9.10 -5.83
N ASN A 217 8.44 8.71 -6.44
CA ASN A 217 8.39 7.92 -7.66
C ASN A 217 7.71 6.57 -7.39
N CYS A 218 6.81 6.14 -8.26
CA CYS A 218 6.06 4.88 -8.13
C CYS A 218 6.54 3.88 -9.17
N SER A 219 7.32 2.90 -8.75
CA SER A 219 7.91 1.86 -9.58
C SER A 219 6.89 1.02 -10.36
N ALA A 220 5.65 0.92 -9.89
CA ALA A 220 4.59 0.19 -10.58
C ALA A 220 4.17 0.82 -11.92
N MET A 221 4.52 2.08 -12.16
CA MET A 221 4.10 2.85 -13.32
C MET A 221 5.27 3.52 -14.02
N THR A 222 5.16 3.62 -15.34
CA THR A 222 6.14 4.27 -16.20
C THR A 222 5.45 5.05 -17.29
N LYS A 223 6.20 5.82 -18.07
CA LYS A 223 5.64 6.58 -19.20
C LYS A 223 5.95 5.88 -20.52
N ASP A 224 4.96 5.81 -21.41
CA ASP A 224 5.19 5.38 -22.78
C ASP A 224 5.92 6.49 -23.60
N ARG A 225 6.24 6.19 -24.86
CA ARG A 225 6.88 7.15 -25.78
C ARG A 225 6.10 8.45 -26.00
N ASN A 226 4.81 8.47 -25.66
CA ASN A 226 3.92 9.62 -25.76
C ASN A 226 3.68 10.28 -24.40
N GLY A 227 4.42 9.89 -23.35
CA GLY A 227 4.27 10.40 -21.99
C GLY A 227 3.06 9.85 -21.22
N ARG A 228 2.35 8.85 -21.76
CA ARG A 228 1.15 8.29 -21.11
C ARG A 228 1.53 7.29 -20.03
N PRO A 229 0.84 7.28 -18.88
CA PRO A 229 1.09 6.30 -17.84
C PRO A 229 0.74 4.90 -18.34
N LYS A 230 1.67 3.96 -18.15
CA LYS A 230 1.48 2.53 -18.37
C LYS A 230 2.11 1.76 -17.21
N PRO A 231 1.65 0.53 -16.92
CA PRO A 231 2.35 -0.35 -15.98
C PRO A 231 3.81 -0.58 -16.42
N GLU A 232 4.73 -0.58 -15.47
CA GLU A 232 6.13 -0.96 -15.67
C GLU A 232 6.26 -2.47 -15.97
N GLU A 233 7.36 -2.88 -16.61
CA GLU A 233 7.64 -4.30 -16.80
C GLU A 233 7.79 -5.02 -15.45
N GLY A 234 7.06 -6.13 -15.28
CA GLY A 234 6.99 -6.86 -14.01
C GLY A 234 5.89 -6.39 -13.06
N ALA A 235 5.24 -5.25 -13.32
CA ALA A 235 4.11 -4.79 -12.51
C ALA A 235 2.87 -5.67 -12.72
N ILE A 236 2.15 -5.96 -11.62
CA ILE A 236 1.02 -6.89 -11.60
C ILE A 236 -0.29 -6.10 -11.54
N LYS A 237 -1.21 -6.39 -12.46
CA LYS A 237 -2.60 -5.90 -12.37
C LYS A 237 -3.39 -6.72 -11.36
N VAL A 238 -3.54 -6.18 -10.15
CA VAL A 238 -4.27 -6.79 -9.02
C VAL A 238 -5.77 -6.78 -9.29
N ILE A 239 -6.28 -5.63 -9.75
CA ILE A 239 -7.67 -5.42 -10.17
C ILE A 239 -7.66 -4.80 -11.56
N LYS A 240 -8.55 -5.24 -12.43
CA LYS A 240 -8.78 -4.63 -13.75
C LYS A 240 -10.27 -4.65 -14.07
N MET A 241 -10.80 -3.50 -14.43
CA MET A 241 -12.13 -3.30 -14.98
C MET A 241 -12.02 -2.62 -16.34
N ASN A 242 -12.65 -3.21 -17.34
CA ASN A 242 -12.84 -2.60 -18.66
C ASN A 242 -14.31 -2.77 -19.06
N GLY A 243 -15.07 -1.67 -19.00
CA GLY A 243 -16.51 -1.73 -19.17
C GLY A 243 -17.16 -2.60 -18.08
N SER A 244 -17.97 -3.59 -18.47
CA SER A 244 -18.69 -4.47 -17.53
C SER A 244 -17.85 -5.63 -16.97
N SER A 245 -16.68 -5.89 -17.55
CA SER A 245 -15.81 -7.00 -17.16
C SER A 245 -14.88 -6.58 -16.04
N ILE A 246 -14.90 -7.34 -14.94
CA ILE A 246 -13.98 -7.17 -13.79
C ILE A 246 -13.19 -8.46 -13.65
N SER A 247 -11.87 -8.34 -13.54
CA SER A 247 -10.95 -9.45 -13.31
C SER A 247 -9.94 -9.07 -12.22
N GLY A 248 -9.69 -9.98 -11.29
CA GLY A 248 -8.55 -9.90 -10.36
C GLY A 248 -7.36 -10.77 -10.78
N THR A 249 -6.26 -10.62 -10.06
CA THR A 249 -4.99 -11.36 -10.20
C THR A 249 -5.09 -12.86 -9.83
N THR A 250 -3.96 -13.54 -9.79
CA THR A 250 -3.82 -14.96 -9.42
C THR A 250 -3.23 -15.12 -8.01
N ALA A 251 -3.38 -16.31 -7.41
CA ALA A 251 -2.78 -16.60 -6.10
C ALA A 251 -1.25 -16.53 -6.12
N LYS A 252 -0.61 -17.01 -7.21
CA LYS A 252 0.85 -16.96 -7.37
C LYS A 252 1.39 -15.53 -7.32
N ASN A 253 0.72 -14.61 -8.00
CA ASN A 253 1.10 -13.20 -7.98
C ASN A 253 0.96 -12.58 -6.57
N LEU A 254 0.00 -13.07 -5.77
CA LEU A 254 -0.18 -12.61 -4.39
C LEU A 254 0.88 -13.21 -3.44
N GLU A 255 1.38 -14.42 -3.72
CA GLU A 255 2.51 -15.03 -2.99
C GLU A 255 3.80 -14.20 -3.18
N GLU A 256 3.99 -13.54 -4.32
CA GLU A 256 5.13 -12.62 -4.57
C GLU A 256 5.06 -11.39 -3.65
N PHE A 257 3.87 -10.81 -3.47
CA PHE A 257 3.65 -9.71 -2.53
C PHE A 257 3.76 -10.14 -1.07
N GLU A 258 3.32 -11.36 -0.74
CA GLU A 258 3.51 -11.92 0.60
C GLU A 258 5.00 -12.06 0.91
N THR A 259 5.77 -12.60 -0.04
CA THR A 259 7.22 -12.73 0.08
C THR A 259 7.89 -11.37 0.23
N THR A 260 7.39 -10.36 -0.49
CA THR A 260 7.93 -8.99 -0.40
C THR A 260 7.69 -8.38 0.97
N LEU A 261 6.48 -8.47 1.52
CA LEU A 261 6.16 -7.85 2.81
C LEU A 261 6.65 -8.66 4.00
N PHE A 262 6.51 -9.98 3.95
CA PHE A 262 6.71 -10.86 5.10
C PHE A 262 7.96 -11.74 4.97
N GLY A 263 8.71 -11.58 3.89
CA GLY A 263 9.94 -12.33 3.64
C GLY A 263 9.72 -13.77 3.17
N ALA A 264 8.46 -14.21 3.08
CA ALA A 264 8.09 -15.53 2.61
C ALA A 264 6.61 -15.65 2.20
N ALA A 265 6.26 -16.80 1.58
CA ALA A 265 4.91 -17.09 1.10
C ALA A 265 4.27 -18.31 1.77
N GLY A 266 2.93 -18.33 1.80
CA GLY A 266 2.11 -19.43 2.28
C GLY A 266 1.70 -19.35 3.76
N TRP A 267 2.03 -18.25 4.43
CA TRP A 267 1.52 -17.93 5.76
C TRP A 267 0.10 -17.38 5.67
N LEU A 268 -0.12 -16.41 4.80
CA LEU A 268 -1.42 -15.79 4.57
C LEU A 268 -2.13 -16.44 3.40
N SER A 269 -3.45 -16.54 3.48
CA SER A 269 -4.23 -16.92 2.29
C SER A 269 -4.11 -15.86 1.19
N PRO A 270 -4.29 -16.27 -0.08
CA PRO A 270 -4.44 -15.32 -1.18
C PRO A 270 -5.56 -14.30 -0.93
N LEU A 271 -6.60 -14.65 -0.18
CA LEU A 271 -7.66 -13.69 0.13
C LEU A 271 -7.17 -12.57 1.06
N LYS A 272 -6.39 -12.90 2.11
CA LYS A 272 -5.79 -11.88 2.99
C LYS A 272 -4.81 -11.01 2.23
N MET A 273 -3.92 -11.61 1.43
CA MET A 273 -2.98 -10.83 0.63
C MET A 273 -3.67 -9.93 -0.38
N PHE A 274 -4.75 -10.40 -1.00
CA PHE A 274 -5.58 -9.55 -1.86
C PHE A 274 -6.16 -8.36 -1.09
N HIS A 275 -6.71 -8.56 0.10
CA HIS A 275 -7.23 -7.44 0.92
C HIS A 275 -6.12 -6.47 1.35
N ILE A 276 -4.95 -6.96 1.79
CA ILE A 276 -3.81 -6.10 2.13
C ILE A 276 -3.45 -5.20 0.95
N VAL A 277 -3.25 -5.79 -0.23
CA VAL A 277 -2.86 -5.05 -1.44
C VAL A 277 -3.97 -4.11 -1.91
N ALA A 278 -5.24 -4.54 -1.88
CA ALA A 278 -6.36 -3.69 -2.29
C ALA A 278 -6.57 -2.49 -1.35
N HIS A 279 -6.51 -2.70 -0.04
CA HIS A 279 -6.63 -1.63 0.95
C HIS A 279 -5.41 -0.71 0.94
N ALA A 280 -4.19 -1.25 0.80
CA ALA A 280 -2.98 -0.44 0.62
C ALA A 280 -3.06 0.42 -0.65
N GLY A 281 -3.65 -0.12 -1.71
CA GLY A 281 -3.97 0.60 -2.94
C GLY A 281 -5.18 1.52 -2.83
N THR A 282 -5.76 1.71 -1.64
CA THR A 282 -6.89 2.61 -1.35
C THR A 282 -8.20 2.30 -2.10
N VAL A 283 -8.35 1.08 -2.64
CA VAL A 283 -9.56 0.65 -3.34
C VAL A 283 -10.77 0.69 -2.41
N ALA A 284 -11.89 1.24 -2.88
CA ALA A 284 -13.14 1.41 -2.13
C ALA A 284 -13.05 2.34 -0.90
N HIS A 285 -11.98 3.14 -0.76
CA HIS A 285 -11.88 4.12 0.32
C HIS A 285 -12.47 5.49 -0.04
N TYR A 286 -12.59 5.81 -1.33
CA TYR A 286 -13.04 7.12 -1.82
C TYR A 286 -14.55 7.26 -2.05
N GLN A 287 -15.39 6.44 -1.41
CA GLN A 287 -16.84 6.39 -1.70
C GLN A 287 -17.16 6.03 -3.16
N GLU A 288 -16.31 5.22 -3.79
CA GLU A 288 -16.47 4.80 -5.18
C GLU A 288 -17.76 3.98 -5.37
N ALA A 289 -18.61 4.41 -6.29
CA ALA A 289 -19.85 3.70 -6.65
C ALA A 289 -19.66 2.19 -6.89
N LEU A 290 -18.53 1.80 -7.48
CA LEU A 290 -18.22 0.41 -7.84
C LEU A 290 -17.22 -0.28 -6.89
N GLY A 291 -16.73 0.39 -5.85
CA GLY A 291 -15.64 -0.11 -4.99
C GLY A 291 -15.93 -1.50 -4.40
N SER A 292 -17.12 -1.67 -3.81
CA SER A 292 -17.55 -2.97 -3.24
C SER A 292 -17.67 -4.08 -4.30
N GLN A 293 -18.13 -3.74 -5.51
CA GLN A 293 -18.26 -4.70 -6.61
C GLN A 293 -16.89 -5.14 -7.12
N LEU A 294 -15.93 -4.21 -7.19
CA LEU A 294 -14.55 -4.46 -7.60
C LEU A 294 -13.87 -5.44 -6.63
N LEU A 295 -13.92 -5.17 -5.32
CA LEU A 295 -13.37 -6.06 -4.29
C LEU A 295 -13.99 -7.45 -4.35
N LYS A 296 -15.33 -7.52 -4.53
CA LYS A 296 -16.03 -8.80 -4.60
C LYS A 296 -15.59 -9.65 -5.79
N ARG A 297 -15.64 -9.10 -7.01
CA ARG A 297 -15.38 -9.87 -8.23
C ARG A 297 -13.89 -10.13 -8.46
N ALA A 298 -13.02 -9.22 -8.03
CA ALA A 298 -11.58 -9.39 -8.19
C ALA A 298 -10.97 -10.29 -7.10
N GLY A 299 -11.53 -10.29 -5.89
CA GLY A 299 -11.00 -11.02 -4.73
C GLY A 299 -11.95 -12.06 -4.15
N LEU A 300 -13.03 -11.61 -3.49
CA LEU A 300 -13.89 -12.46 -2.66
C LEU A 300 -14.50 -13.67 -3.40
N ASP A 301 -14.89 -13.48 -4.67
CA ASP A 301 -15.45 -14.57 -5.48
C ASP A 301 -14.37 -15.57 -5.96
N LYS A 302 -13.09 -15.18 -5.91
CA LYS A 302 -11.95 -15.96 -6.42
C LYS A 302 -11.15 -16.68 -5.33
N PHE A 303 -10.93 -16.03 -4.20
CA PHE A 303 -10.04 -16.51 -3.15
C PHE A 303 -10.81 -16.90 -1.89
N LYS A 304 -10.20 -17.77 -1.09
CA LYS A 304 -10.76 -18.21 0.19
C LYS A 304 -9.67 -18.11 1.25
N PHE A 305 -10.11 -17.94 2.50
CA PHE A 305 -9.23 -18.04 3.65
C PHE A 305 -8.58 -19.41 3.76
N CYS A 306 -7.38 -19.44 4.35
CA CYS A 306 -6.75 -20.67 4.78
C CYS A 306 -7.52 -21.23 5.98
N LYS A 307 -7.28 -22.51 6.31
CA LYS A 307 -7.83 -23.11 7.52
C LYS A 307 -7.38 -22.29 8.74
N ASP A 308 -8.32 -22.03 9.63
CA ASP A 308 -8.13 -21.33 10.92
C ASP A 308 -7.88 -19.81 10.80
N GLU A 309 -7.85 -19.25 9.59
CA GLU A 309 -7.90 -17.79 9.40
C GLU A 309 -9.32 -17.23 9.58
N THR A 310 -9.40 -15.97 10.03
CA THR A 310 -10.64 -15.21 10.16
C THR A 310 -10.53 -13.83 9.49
N ASP A 311 -11.62 -13.06 9.50
CA ASP A 311 -11.62 -11.66 9.05
C ASP A 311 -10.94 -10.68 10.04
N GLY A 312 -10.49 -11.19 11.21
CA GLY A 312 -9.81 -10.40 12.23
C GLY A 312 -10.70 -9.40 12.98
N LYS A 313 -12.01 -9.38 12.73
CA LYS A 313 -12.91 -8.33 13.22
C LYS A 313 -12.92 -8.21 14.75
N ALA A 314 -13.01 -9.34 15.46
CA ALA A 314 -13.09 -9.32 16.93
C ALA A 314 -11.86 -8.66 17.59
N LEU A 315 -10.66 -8.96 17.08
CA LEU A 315 -9.42 -8.36 17.58
C LEU A 315 -9.26 -6.91 17.07
N ALA A 316 -9.71 -6.62 15.85
CA ALA A 316 -9.75 -5.27 15.31
C ALA A 316 -10.62 -4.33 16.16
N ASP A 317 -11.78 -4.79 16.64
CA ASP A 317 -12.68 -4.01 17.48
C ASP A 317 -12.05 -3.71 18.84
N LYS A 318 -11.35 -4.68 19.45
CA LYS A 318 -10.57 -4.48 20.69
C LYS A 318 -9.46 -3.44 20.49
N GLU A 319 -8.67 -3.60 19.43
CA GLU A 319 -7.56 -2.69 19.11
C GLU A 319 -8.05 -1.29 18.72
N ALA A 320 -9.25 -1.17 18.14
CA ALA A 320 -9.84 0.13 17.82
C ALA A 320 -10.17 0.96 19.06
N VAL A 321 -10.56 0.32 20.17
CA VAL A 321 -10.79 0.99 21.46
C VAL A 321 -9.47 1.51 22.02
N LYS A 322 -8.46 0.64 22.16
CA LYS A 322 -7.12 1.02 22.64
C LYS A 322 -6.51 2.13 21.79
N PHE A 323 -6.58 2.00 20.47
CA PHE A 323 -6.06 3.00 19.55
C PHE A 323 -6.73 4.36 19.74
N LYS A 324 -8.04 4.39 20.02
CA LYS A 324 -8.77 5.64 20.25
C LYS A 324 -8.26 6.34 21.52
N GLU A 325 -8.03 5.60 22.60
CA GLU A 325 -7.50 6.13 23.86
C GLU A 325 -6.10 6.74 23.64
N LEU A 326 -5.19 5.97 23.04
CA LEU A 326 -3.83 6.41 22.73
C LEU A 326 -3.80 7.61 21.78
N TRP A 327 -4.72 7.65 20.82
CA TRP A 327 -4.83 8.78 19.89
C TRP A 327 -5.24 10.08 20.58
N GLU A 328 -6.14 10.01 21.57
CA GLU A 328 -6.52 11.19 22.36
C GLU A 328 -5.38 11.64 23.28
N GLU A 329 -4.63 10.73 23.88
CA GLU A 329 -3.42 11.09 24.66
C GLU A 329 -2.35 11.78 23.81
N LEU A 330 -2.14 11.32 22.57
CA LEU A 330 -1.16 11.96 21.70
C LEU A 330 -1.60 13.37 21.27
N LYS A 331 -2.90 13.68 21.25
CA LYS A 331 -3.37 15.06 21.02
C LYS A 331 -3.06 15.97 22.19
N THR A 332 -3.06 15.45 23.42
CA THR A 332 -2.84 16.27 24.62
C THR A 332 -1.34 16.47 24.92
N LYS A 333 -0.48 15.55 24.47
CA LYS A 333 0.96 15.52 24.78
C LYS A 333 1.86 16.35 23.83
N GLY A 334 1.38 17.00 22.77
CA GLY A 334 2.26 17.86 21.97
C GLY A 334 1.65 18.65 20.81
N ASP A 335 2.23 19.82 20.56
CA ASP A 335 1.90 20.77 19.49
C ASP A 335 2.66 20.54 18.17
N LYS A 336 3.57 19.54 18.11
CA LYS A 336 4.39 19.31 16.92
C LYS A 336 3.63 18.50 15.86
N PRO A 337 3.65 18.91 14.58
CA PRO A 337 3.04 18.14 13.51
C PRO A 337 3.80 16.82 13.30
N ILE A 338 3.14 15.71 13.60
CA ILE A 338 3.63 14.34 13.31
C ILE A 338 2.92 13.85 12.05
N CYS A 339 3.63 13.18 11.15
CA CYS A 339 3.02 12.61 9.96
C CYS A 339 1.98 11.53 10.32
N VAL A 340 1.01 11.29 9.43
CA VAL A 340 -0.04 10.29 9.70
C VAL A 340 0.55 8.90 9.97
N PRO A 341 1.49 8.37 9.17
CA PRO A 341 2.04 7.03 9.39
C PRO A 341 2.80 6.91 10.73
N GLN A 342 3.70 7.84 11.05
CA GLN A 342 4.42 7.84 12.33
C GLN A 342 3.49 7.99 13.52
N ARG A 343 2.46 8.84 13.42
CA ARG A 343 1.45 8.98 14.47
C ARG A 343 0.69 7.67 14.69
N LEU A 344 0.39 6.92 13.62
CA LEU A 344 -0.25 5.62 13.71
C LEU A 344 0.64 4.57 14.38
N VAL A 345 1.95 4.57 14.11
CA VAL A 345 2.91 3.71 14.82
C VAL A 345 2.96 4.07 16.30
N LEU A 346 3.18 5.35 16.64
CA LEU A 346 3.28 5.79 18.04
C LEU A 346 2.00 5.48 18.82
N ALA A 347 0.83 5.79 18.26
CA ALA A 347 -0.47 5.49 18.87
C ALA A 347 -0.76 4.00 19.03
N ALA A 348 -0.01 3.14 18.34
CA ALA A 348 -0.16 1.70 18.47
C ALA A 348 0.82 1.11 19.50
N HIS A 349 1.84 1.86 19.93
CA HIS A 349 2.92 1.34 20.77
C HIS A 349 3.14 2.10 22.07
N SER A 350 2.33 3.13 22.39
CA SER A 350 2.38 3.76 23.71
C SER A 350 2.32 2.69 24.81
N PRO A 351 3.32 2.64 25.70
CA PRO A 351 3.49 1.57 26.67
C PRO A 351 2.33 1.56 27.66
N GLU A 352 1.82 0.37 27.97
CA GLU A 352 1.31 0.12 29.33
C GLU A 352 2.52 0.41 30.24
N GLU A 353 2.35 1.27 31.23
CA GLU A 353 3.41 1.81 32.11
C GLU A 353 4.42 0.74 32.55
N ASP A 354 5.54 0.64 31.82
CA ASP A 354 6.79 0.07 32.32
C ASP A 354 7.68 1.27 32.63
N ASP A 355 7.87 1.51 33.92
CA ASP A 355 8.79 2.49 34.51
C ASP A 355 10.23 2.20 34.05
N ASP A 356 10.66 2.73 32.90
CA ASP A 356 12.08 2.92 32.60
C ASP A 356 12.26 4.09 31.61
N GLU A 357 12.68 5.24 32.15
CA GLU A 357 13.07 6.44 31.41
C GLU A 357 14.27 6.16 30.47
N GLN A 358 14.03 5.94 29.18
CA GLN A 358 14.96 6.32 28.12
C GLN A 358 14.20 6.86 26.90
N GLY A 359 13.91 8.17 26.93
CA GLY A 359 13.39 8.92 25.79
C GLY A 359 14.41 8.99 24.66
N GLY A 360 14.21 8.18 23.62
CA GLY A 360 14.89 8.35 22.33
C GLY A 360 14.25 9.50 21.56
N GLU A 361 14.68 10.74 21.83
CA GLU A 361 14.32 11.88 21.00
C GLU A 361 14.90 11.71 19.59
N CYS A 362 14.03 11.86 18.59
CA CYS A 362 14.43 11.92 17.18
C CYS A 362 15.10 13.28 16.94
N GLU A 363 16.39 13.39 17.26
CA GLU A 363 17.19 14.58 16.97
C GLU A 363 17.27 14.85 15.46
N LYS A 364 17.00 16.10 15.09
CA LYS A 364 17.07 16.62 13.72
C LYS A 364 18.50 16.50 13.16
N PRO A 365 18.66 16.45 11.82
CA PRO A 365 19.96 16.70 11.21
C PRO A 365 20.41 18.13 11.55
N ALA A 366 21.67 18.27 11.98
CA ALA A 366 22.29 19.56 12.22
C ALA A 366 22.36 20.36 10.92
N ASP A 367 21.70 21.52 10.91
CA ASP A 367 21.85 22.54 9.89
C ASP A 367 23.28 23.10 10.04
N GLY A 368 24.19 22.65 9.18
CA GLY A 368 25.51 23.25 9.04
C GLY A 368 25.38 24.56 8.27
N GLU A 369 25.32 25.67 9.00
CA GLU A 369 25.56 27.02 8.47
C GLU A 369 26.96 27.04 7.83
N MET A 370 26.99 27.02 6.50
CA MET A 370 28.19 27.32 5.72
C MET A 370 28.22 28.83 5.53
N ASN A 371 29.03 29.51 6.36
CA ASN A 371 29.41 30.91 6.12
C ASN A 371 30.09 31.01 4.75
N PRO A 372 29.67 31.92 3.85
CA PRO A 372 30.50 32.30 2.73
C PRO A 372 31.57 33.27 3.24
N GLU A 373 32.82 32.83 3.20
CA GLU A 373 33.97 33.73 3.30
C GLU A 373 33.93 34.74 2.14
N GLU A 374 33.99 36.03 2.49
CA GLU A 374 34.22 37.13 1.58
C GLU A 374 35.60 36.96 0.90
N PRO A 375 35.72 37.09 -0.43
CA PRO A 375 37.02 37.31 -1.03
C PRO A 375 37.40 38.79 -0.93
N GLU A 376 38.56 39.02 -0.33
CA GLU A 376 39.25 40.30 -0.27
C GLU A 376 39.49 40.90 -1.66
N ASN A 377 39.42 42.24 -1.69
CA ASN A 377 39.77 43.12 -2.78
C ASN A 377 41.15 42.80 -3.38
N GLY A 378 41.16 42.47 -4.68
CA GLY A 378 42.33 42.57 -5.54
C GLY A 378 42.04 43.57 -6.67
N SER A 379 42.50 44.80 -6.49
CA SER A 379 42.57 45.84 -7.51
C SER A 379 43.58 45.45 -8.59
N GLU A 380 43.17 45.43 -9.86
CA GLU A 380 44.11 45.66 -10.97
C GLU A 380 43.38 46.25 -12.17
N ASP A 381 43.96 47.35 -12.65
CA ASP A 381 43.50 48.24 -13.70
C ASP A 381 43.52 47.55 -15.09
N GLY A 382 42.53 47.86 -15.92
CA GLY A 382 42.41 47.28 -17.26
C GLY A 382 41.40 48.00 -18.13
N GLU A 383 41.82 49.15 -18.61
CA GLU A 383 41.28 49.95 -19.72
C GLU A 383 40.90 49.08 -20.95
N TYR A 384 39.75 49.39 -21.59
CA TYR A 384 39.55 49.57 -23.05
C TYR A 384 38.15 49.15 -23.57
N ASP A 385 37.59 50.15 -24.25
CA ASP A 385 36.74 50.15 -25.45
C ASP A 385 35.28 49.67 -25.45
N VAL A 386 34.46 50.72 -25.55
CA VAL A 386 33.08 50.80 -26.03
C VAL A 386 33.06 50.53 -27.53
N GLU A 387 32.27 49.56 -27.98
CA GLU A 387 31.60 49.66 -29.30
C GLU A 387 30.12 49.33 -29.19
N GLU A 388 29.33 50.33 -29.55
CA GLU A 388 27.90 50.27 -29.83
C GLU A 388 27.61 49.52 -31.14
N GLY A 389 26.50 48.80 -31.18
CA GLY A 389 25.81 48.40 -32.42
C GLY A 389 24.51 47.66 -32.07
N LYS A 390 23.36 48.33 -32.04
CA LYS A 390 22.38 48.49 -33.15
C LYS A 390 21.89 47.14 -33.69
N GLU A 391 20.65 46.76 -33.35
CA GLU A 391 19.40 47.01 -34.10
C GLU A 391 19.15 46.01 -35.24
N GLU A 392 17.97 45.37 -35.12
CA GLU A 392 17.06 44.86 -36.16
C GLU A 392 17.57 43.81 -37.18
N VAL A 393 16.90 42.65 -37.22
CA VAL A 393 15.78 42.33 -38.15
C VAL A 393 14.80 41.37 -37.47
#